data_AF-A0A350RFG7-F1
#
_entry.id   AF-A0A350RFG7-F1
#
_cell.length_a   1.000
_cell.length_b   1.000
_cell.length_c   1.000
_cell.angle_alpha   90.00
_cell.angle_beta   90.00
_cell.angle_gamma   90.00
#
_symmetry.space_group_name_H-M   'P 1'
#
loop_
_entity.id
_entity.type
_entity.pdbx_description
1 polymer ?
#
loop_
_entity_poly.entity_id
_entity_poly.type
_entity_poly.pdbx_seq_one_letter_code
_entity_poly.pdbx_strand_id
1 'polypeptide(L)'
;VIVKKTVAGRRFESSGASKAAARVIGLNVKRHNGLSYVWAQLLYLVGGVLLAGVTSQPTAYMGNSYLLPSVAVVVLGGTSLLGGRGFPLATVLAALFLRQLDQFVLALGVPYAVRTLVQAAAFIIGVAIYTIDWREVRRRFQEMSKSSSGKDHP
;
A
#
# COMPACT_ATOMS: atom_id res chain seq x y z
N VAL A 1 -5.21 15.57 4.76
CA VAL A 1 -5.77 16.71 5.55
C VAL A 1 -7.20 16.44 6.02
N ILE A 2 -8.07 15.81 5.23
CA ILE A 2 -9.49 15.54 5.59
C ILE A 2 -9.66 14.58 6.77
N VAL A 3 -8.93 13.46 6.81
CA VAL A 3 -9.01 12.48 7.93
C VAL A 3 -8.53 13.06 9.26
N LYS A 4 -7.49 13.91 9.24
CA LYS A 4 -6.94 14.54 10.46
C LYS A 4 -7.80 15.70 10.97
N LYS A 5 -8.51 16.42 10.10
CA LYS A 5 -9.39 17.53 10.50
C LYS A 5 -10.80 17.09 10.88
N THR A 6 -11.35 16.03 10.30
CA THR A 6 -12.72 15.58 10.58
C THR A 6 -12.83 14.78 11.88
N VAL A 7 -13.94 14.97 12.62
CA VAL A 7 -14.22 14.25 13.87
C VAL A 7 -14.29 12.74 13.63
N ALA A 8 -14.87 12.32 12.50
CA ALA A 8 -14.94 10.92 12.09
C ALA A 8 -13.55 10.30 11.87
N GLY A 9 -12.65 11.00 11.17
CA GLY A 9 -11.30 10.48 10.91
C GLY A 9 -10.44 10.37 12.17
N ARG A 10 -10.59 11.32 13.12
CA ARG A 10 -9.88 11.27 14.41
C ARG A 10 -10.38 10.14 15.30
N ARG A 11 -11.70 9.89 15.32
CA ARG A 11 -12.29 8.72 15.99
C ARG A 11 -11.77 7.41 15.38
N PHE A 12 -11.63 7.37 14.06
CA PHE A 12 -11.08 6.23 13.34
C PHE A 12 -9.60 5.96 13.69
N GLU A 13 -8.74 6.98 13.63
CA GLU A 13 -7.33 6.88 14.04
C GLU A 13 -7.20 6.43 15.51
N SER A 14 -7.99 7.01 16.41
CA SER A 14 -7.97 6.64 17.84
C SER A 14 -8.41 5.19 18.09
N SER A 15 -9.41 4.70 17.36
CA SER A 15 -9.88 3.31 17.47
C SER A 15 -8.86 2.30 16.93
N GLY A 16 -8.04 2.71 15.97
CA GLY A 16 -6.96 1.90 15.41
C GLY A 16 -5.66 1.93 16.21
N ALA A 17 -5.36 3.02 16.93
CA ALA A 17 -4.10 3.18 17.67
C ALA A 17 -4.07 2.38 18.98
N SER A 18 -5.18 2.39 19.75
CA SER A 18 -5.33 1.53 20.93
C SER A 18 -6.80 1.30 21.24
N LYS A 19 -7.23 0.03 21.11
CA LYS A 19 -8.60 -0.38 21.43
C LYS A 19 -8.95 -0.13 22.91
N ALA A 20 -7.96 -0.24 23.80
CA ALA A 20 -8.13 0.03 25.22
C ALA A 20 -8.36 1.52 25.49
N ALA A 21 -7.54 2.40 24.91
CA ALA A 21 -7.69 3.85 25.05
C ALA A 21 -9.01 4.35 24.45
N ALA A 22 -9.42 3.82 23.29
CA ALA A 22 -10.69 4.16 22.66
C ALA A 22 -11.90 3.76 23.52
N ARG A 23 -11.83 2.63 24.24
CA ARG A 23 -12.90 2.21 25.15
C ARG A 23 -13.02 3.11 26.38
N VAL A 24 -11.90 3.60 26.92
CA VAL A 24 -11.87 4.53 28.08
C VAL A 24 -12.56 5.86 27.76
N ILE A 25 -12.46 6.35 26.51
CA ILE A 25 -13.16 7.56 26.04
C ILE A 25 -14.58 7.30 25.52
N GLY A 26 -15.16 6.13 25.81
CA GLY A 26 -16.54 5.77 25.45
C GLY A 26 -16.78 5.48 23.97
N LEU A 27 -15.74 5.29 23.15
CA LEU A 27 -15.92 4.92 21.75
C LEU A 27 -16.27 3.43 21.59
N ASN A 28 -17.38 3.18 20.92
CA ASN A 28 -17.78 1.83 20.49
C ASN A 28 -16.88 1.35 19.34
N VAL A 29 -15.72 0.77 19.69
CA VAL A 29 -14.73 0.23 18.74
C VAL A 29 -15.34 -0.80 17.79
N LYS A 30 -16.24 -1.67 18.29
CA LYS A 30 -16.92 -2.69 17.47
C LYS A 30 -17.75 -2.08 16.34
N ARG A 31 -18.51 -1.02 16.62
CA ARG A 31 -19.35 -0.34 15.62
C ARG A 31 -18.50 0.41 14.59
N HIS A 32 -17.43 1.06 15.04
CA HIS A 32 -16.51 1.77 14.12
C HIS A 32 -15.82 0.78 13.18
N ASN A 33 -15.28 -0.33 13.69
CA ASN A 33 -14.68 -1.38 12.85
C ASN A 33 -15.69 -1.99 11.87
N GLY A 34 -16.92 -2.27 12.34
CA GLY A 34 -17.98 -2.78 11.46
C GLY A 34 -18.29 -1.82 10.32
N LEU A 35 -18.45 -0.53 10.61
CA LEU A 35 -18.63 0.51 9.60
C LEU A 35 -17.45 0.55 8.61
N SER A 36 -16.20 0.41 9.08
CA SER A 36 -15.02 0.34 8.21
C SER A 36 -15.11 -0.78 7.19
N TYR A 37 -15.50 -1.98 7.62
CA TYR A 37 -15.67 -3.14 6.73
C TYR A 37 -16.83 -2.95 5.75
N VAL A 38 -17.93 -2.32 6.19
CA VAL A 38 -19.06 -1.99 5.29
C VAL A 38 -18.62 -0.99 4.21
N TRP A 39 -17.91 0.07 4.60
CA TRP A 39 -17.35 1.02 3.64
C TRP A 39 -16.35 0.37 2.67
N ALA A 40 -15.48 -0.51 3.17
CA ALA A 40 -14.54 -1.24 2.32
C ALA A 40 -15.27 -2.12 1.28
N GLN A 41 -16.35 -2.81 1.68
CA GLN A 41 -17.17 -3.61 0.78
C GLN A 41 -17.88 -2.76 -0.28
N LEU A 42 -18.41 -1.60 0.08
CA LEU A 42 -19.02 -0.67 -0.88
C LEU A 42 -18.01 -0.21 -1.93
N LEU A 43 -16.79 0.16 -1.52
CA LEU A 43 -15.74 0.54 -2.46
C LEU A 43 -15.32 -0.64 -3.35
N TYR A 44 -15.23 -1.85 -2.79
CA TYR A 44 -14.92 -3.06 -3.55
C TYR A 44 -16.01 -3.38 -4.57
N LEU A 45 -17.29 -3.24 -4.19
CA LEU A 45 -18.42 -3.43 -5.10
C LEU A 45 -18.35 -2.47 -6.29
N VAL A 46 -18.12 -1.18 -6.03
CA VAL A 46 -17.97 -0.17 -7.08
C VAL A 46 -16.80 -0.51 -8.01
N GLY A 47 -15.65 -0.91 -7.46
CA GLY A 47 -14.49 -1.37 -8.23
C GLY A 47 -14.78 -2.60 -9.07
N GLY A 48 -15.53 -3.57 -8.53
CA GLY A 48 -15.96 -4.78 -9.23
C GLY A 48 -16.91 -4.50 -10.38
N VAL A 49 -17.88 -3.59 -10.20
CA VAL A 49 -18.80 -3.16 -11.27
C VAL A 49 -18.04 -2.45 -12.40
N LEU A 50 -17.10 -1.57 -12.06
CA LEU A 50 -16.24 -0.91 -13.04
C LEU A 50 -15.40 -1.92 -13.83
N LEU A 51 -14.80 -2.90 -13.15
CA LEU A 51 -14.01 -3.94 -13.79
C LEU A 51 -14.88 -4.83 -14.70
N ALA A 52 -16.09 -5.17 -14.26
CA ALA A 52 -17.05 -5.94 -15.05
C ALA A 52 -17.45 -5.22 -16.35
N GLY A 53 -17.58 -3.89 -16.32
CA GLY A 53 -17.90 -3.09 -17.51
C GLY A 53 -16.79 -3.05 -18.56
N VAL A 54 -15.54 -3.32 -18.20
CA VAL A 54 -14.37 -3.28 -19.11
C VAL A 54 -13.91 -4.69 -19.52
N THR A 55 -14.41 -5.74 -18.87
CA THR A 55 -13.96 -7.11 -19.07
C THR A 55 -14.81 -7.85 -20.10
N SER A 56 -14.22 -8.22 -21.25
CA SER A 56 -14.91 -9.00 -22.29
C SER A 56 -14.97 -10.52 -22.03
N GLN A 57 -14.13 -11.03 -21.12
CA GLN A 57 -14.09 -12.44 -20.71
C GLN A 57 -14.14 -12.55 -19.18
N PRO A 58 -15.34 -12.60 -18.58
CA PRO A 58 -15.49 -12.72 -17.15
C PRO A 58 -15.03 -14.12 -16.68
N THR A 59 -13.97 -14.18 -15.89
CA THR A 59 -13.56 -15.39 -15.16
C THR A 59 -13.71 -15.18 -13.66
N ALA A 60 -14.10 -16.24 -12.93
CA ALA A 60 -14.30 -16.19 -11.48
C ALA A 60 -13.03 -15.75 -10.71
N TYR A 61 -11.86 -15.87 -11.33
CA TYR A 61 -10.57 -15.53 -10.72
C TYR A 61 -10.02 -14.14 -11.11
N MET A 62 -10.78 -13.32 -11.84
CA MET A 62 -10.32 -11.97 -12.28
C MET A 62 -9.88 -11.08 -11.10
N GLY A 63 -10.54 -11.20 -9.95
CA GLY A 63 -10.21 -10.43 -8.75
C GLY A 63 -8.89 -10.85 -8.10
N ASN A 64 -8.43 -12.09 -8.32
CA ASN A 64 -7.28 -12.66 -7.62
C ASN A 64 -5.98 -11.93 -7.96
N SER A 65 -5.86 -11.46 -9.21
CA SER A 65 -4.72 -10.66 -9.69
C SER A 65 -4.64 -9.28 -9.04
N TYR A 66 -5.73 -8.77 -8.44
CA TYR A 66 -5.75 -7.46 -7.78
C TYR A 66 -5.51 -7.54 -6.28
N LEU A 67 -5.59 -8.73 -5.66
CA LEU A 67 -5.44 -8.89 -4.21
C LEU A 67 -4.05 -8.46 -3.73
N LEU A 68 -2.99 -9.06 -4.29
CA LEU A 68 -1.61 -8.78 -3.88
C LEU A 68 -1.17 -7.35 -4.23
N PRO A 69 -1.39 -6.83 -5.46
CA PRO A 69 -1.00 -5.46 -5.78
C PRO A 69 -1.74 -4.41 -4.95
N SER A 70 -3.03 -4.62 -4.65
CA SER A 70 -3.80 -3.66 -3.86
C SER A 70 -3.23 -3.49 -2.45
N VAL A 71 -2.85 -4.60 -1.79
CA VAL A 71 -2.23 -4.53 -0.46
C VAL A 71 -0.84 -3.89 -0.55
N ALA A 72 -0.05 -4.23 -1.57
CA ALA A 72 1.28 -3.64 -1.79
C ALA A 72 1.22 -2.11 -1.96
N VAL A 73 0.23 -1.59 -2.69
CA VAL A 73 0.01 -0.15 -2.88
C VAL A 73 -0.32 0.58 -1.59
N VAL A 74 -1.17 -0.03 -0.75
CA VAL A 74 -1.57 0.58 0.53
C VAL A 74 -0.38 0.69 1.47
N VAL A 75 0.49 -0.33 1.47
CA VAL A 75 1.75 -0.36 2.24
C VAL A 75 2.74 0.66 1.68
N LEU A 76 2.91 0.73 0.35
CA LEU A 76 3.76 1.73 -0.31
C LEU A 76 3.29 3.17 -0.06
N GLY A 77 1.98 3.38 0.02
CA GLY A 77 1.37 4.64 0.43
C GLY A 77 1.62 5.01 1.91
N GLY A 78 2.31 4.16 2.67
CA GLY A 78 2.69 4.41 4.06
C GLY A 78 1.56 4.20 5.08
N THR A 79 0.51 3.46 4.72
CA THR A 79 -0.59 3.16 5.66
C THR A 79 -0.21 2.00 6.59
N SER A 80 -0.39 2.19 7.90
CA SER A 80 -0.10 1.16 8.90
C SER A 80 -1.07 -0.02 8.79
N LEU A 81 -0.55 -1.22 8.55
CA LEU A 81 -1.32 -2.48 8.59
C LEU A 81 -1.81 -2.83 10.00
N LEU A 82 -1.06 -2.43 11.03
CA LEU A 82 -1.40 -2.68 12.44
C LEU A 82 -2.45 -1.68 12.97
N GLY A 83 -2.84 -0.69 12.16
CA GLY A 83 -3.85 0.30 12.51
C GLY A 83 -3.29 1.57 13.14
N GLY A 84 -4.18 2.54 13.34
CA GLY A 84 -3.92 3.78 14.09
C GLY A 84 -3.43 4.97 13.28
N ARG A 85 -2.75 4.76 12.16
CA ARG A 85 -2.34 5.84 11.24
C ARG A 85 -2.41 5.40 9.79
N GLY A 86 -3.15 6.14 8.98
CA GLY A 86 -3.26 5.91 7.55
C GLY A 86 -3.49 7.22 6.81
N PHE A 87 -2.85 7.37 5.65
CA PHE A 87 -2.99 8.54 4.80
C PHE A 87 -3.68 8.13 3.50
N PRO A 88 -5.03 8.14 3.43
CA PRO A 88 -5.74 7.67 2.24
C PRO A 88 -5.36 8.45 0.99
N LEU A 89 -5.02 9.74 1.12
CA LEU A 89 -4.56 10.55 -0.01
C LEU A 89 -3.20 10.07 -0.55
N ALA A 90 -2.28 9.65 0.32
CA ALA A 90 -0.99 9.11 -0.09
C ALA A 90 -1.16 7.76 -0.79
N THR A 91 -2.08 6.92 -0.30
CA THR A 91 -2.45 5.65 -0.95
C THR A 91 -3.08 5.87 -2.33
N VAL A 92 -3.96 6.86 -2.51
CA VAL A 92 -4.53 7.17 -3.83
C VAL A 92 -3.44 7.65 -4.81
N LEU A 93 -2.54 8.53 -4.36
CA LEU A 93 -1.41 8.98 -5.18
C LEU A 93 -0.48 7.82 -5.55
N ALA A 94 -0.17 6.94 -4.60
CA ALA A 94 0.61 5.72 -4.84
C ALA A 94 -0.07 4.82 -5.88
N ALA A 95 -1.39 4.60 -5.77
CA ALA A 95 -2.15 3.79 -6.72
C ALA A 95 -2.14 4.38 -8.14
N LEU A 96 -2.31 5.69 -8.26
CA LEU A 96 -2.29 6.40 -9.55
C LEU A 96 -0.91 6.34 -10.21
N PHE A 97 0.15 6.60 -9.44
CA PHE A 97 1.53 6.51 -9.94
C PHE A 97 1.82 5.11 -10.49
N LEU A 98 1.45 4.09 -9.72
CA LEU A 98 1.56 2.69 -10.12
C LEU A 98 0.84 2.37 -11.43
N ARG A 99 -0.43 2.83 -11.55
CA ARG A 99 -1.25 2.58 -12.73
C ARG A 99 -0.70 3.30 -13.95
N GLN A 100 -0.12 4.47 -13.75
CA GLN A 100 0.54 5.19 -14.83
C GLN A 100 1.80 4.45 -15.29
N LEU A 101 2.59 3.90 -14.36
CA LEU A 101 3.76 3.06 -14.67
C LEU A 101 3.33 1.80 -15.45
N ASP A 102 2.27 1.13 -14.99
CA ASP A 102 1.65 -0.02 -15.67
C ASP A 102 1.28 0.34 -17.12
N GLN A 103 0.65 1.50 -17.34
CA GLN A 103 0.32 2.03 -18.66
C GLN A 103 1.55 2.36 -19.53
N PHE A 104 2.62 2.91 -18.95
CA PHE A 104 3.85 3.17 -19.71
C PHE A 104 4.51 1.87 -20.20
N VAL A 105 4.53 0.82 -19.38
CA VAL A 105 5.07 -0.49 -19.78
C VAL A 105 4.17 -1.17 -20.81
N LEU A 106 2.85 -0.98 -20.70
CA LEU A 106 1.84 -1.38 -21.68
C LEU A 106 2.18 -0.84 -23.08
N ALA A 107 2.53 0.45 -23.15
CA ALA A 107 2.80 1.16 -24.39
C ALA A 107 4.08 0.66 -25.11
N LEU A 108 4.97 -0.04 -24.41
CA LEU A 108 6.19 -0.63 -24.98
C LEU A 108 5.93 -1.94 -25.76
N GLY A 109 4.69 -2.45 -25.82
CA GLY A 109 4.30 -3.52 -26.74
C GLY A 109 4.83 -4.92 -26.45
N VAL A 110 5.26 -5.19 -25.21
CA VAL A 110 5.89 -6.47 -24.81
C VAL A 110 4.84 -7.59 -24.63
N PRO A 111 5.11 -8.85 -25.05
CA PRO A 111 4.19 -9.98 -24.86
C PRO A 111 3.79 -10.22 -23.40
N TYR A 112 2.54 -10.61 -23.13
CA TYR A 112 1.91 -10.70 -21.78
C TYR A 112 2.76 -11.40 -20.71
N ALA A 113 3.39 -12.54 -21.02
CA ALA A 113 4.19 -13.30 -20.06
C ALA A 113 5.46 -12.53 -19.64
N VAL A 114 6.18 -11.96 -20.61
CA VAL A 114 7.38 -11.14 -20.37
C VAL A 114 6.97 -9.81 -19.74
N ARG A 115 5.83 -9.25 -20.14
CA ARG A 115 5.27 -8.01 -19.58
C ARG A 115 4.96 -8.14 -18.10
N THR A 116 4.41 -9.27 -17.65
CA THR A 116 4.12 -9.51 -16.22
C THR A 116 5.41 -9.55 -15.39
N LEU A 117 6.47 -10.21 -15.92
CA LEU A 117 7.79 -10.25 -15.29
C LEU A 117 8.47 -8.88 -15.26
N VAL A 118 8.44 -8.14 -16.37
CA VAL A 118 8.99 -6.79 -16.47
C VAL A 118 8.23 -5.83 -15.57
N GLN A 119 6.91 -5.96 -15.47
CA GLN A 119 6.11 -5.17 -14.54
C GLN A 119 6.46 -5.49 -13.10
N ALA A 120 6.56 -6.76 -12.71
CA ALA A 120 6.98 -7.14 -11.37
C ALA A 120 8.38 -6.59 -11.03
N ALA A 121 9.33 -6.65 -11.98
CA ALA A 121 10.66 -6.09 -11.82
C ALA A 121 10.64 -4.55 -11.72
N ALA A 122 9.90 -3.86 -12.59
CA ALA A 122 9.75 -2.41 -12.57
C ALA A 122 9.03 -1.93 -11.30
N PHE A 123 8.09 -2.73 -10.80
CA PHE A 123 7.47 -2.55 -9.50
C PHE A 123 8.48 -2.63 -8.38
N ILE A 124 9.27 -3.70 -8.33
CA ILE A 124 10.32 -3.88 -7.32
C ILE A 124 11.29 -2.70 -7.35
N ILE A 125 11.71 -2.27 -8.53
CA ILE A 125 12.64 -1.13 -8.70
C ILE A 125 11.98 0.19 -8.29
N GLY A 126 10.76 0.46 -8.75
CA GLY A 126 10.04 1.70 -8.43
C GLY A 126 9.70 1.80 -6.95
N VAL A 127 9.25 0.70 -6.35
CA VAL A 127 9.04 0.57 -4.89
C VAL A 127 10.36 0.73 -4.17
N ALA A 128 11.45 0.10 -4.62
CA ALA A 128 12.76 0.20 -3.99
C ALA A 128 13.26 1.64 -4.01
N ILE A 129 13.20 2.34 -5.14
CA ILE A 129 13.66 3.73 -5.24
C ILE A 129 12.83 4.67 -4.37
N TYR A 130 11.52 4.44 -4.26
CA TYR A 130 10.62 5.29 -3.48
C TYR A 130 10.63 4.97 -1.98
N THR A 131 10.77 3.70 -1.62
CA THR A 131 10.76 3.22 -0.22
C THR A 131 12.15 3.32 0.41
N ILE A 132 13.22 3.21 -0.38
CA ILE A 132 14.59 3.35 0.10
C ILE A 132 14.92 4.83 0.13
N ASP A 133 14.85 5.41 1.33
CA ASP A 133 15.63 6.59 1.66
C ASP A 133 17.11 6.26 1.43
N TRP A 134 17.65 6.67 0.28
CA TRP A 134 19.05 6.48 -0.10
C TRP A 134 20.04 7.01 0.95
N ARG A 135 19.58 7.84 1.90
CA ARG A 135 20.35 8.32 3.05
C ARG A 135 20.62 7.23 4.09
N GLU A 136 19.69 6.31 4.34
CA GLU A 136 19.84 5.25 5.36
C GLU A 136 20.62 4.04 4.83
N VAL A 137 20.43 3.69 3.55
CA VAL A 137 21.20 2.61 2.89
C VAL A 137 22.67 2.99 2.76
N ARG A 138 22.98 4.25 2.46
CA ARG A 138 24.37 4.73 2.39
C ARG A 138 25.08 4.69 3.75
N ARG A 139 24.35 4.82 4.87
CA ARG A 139 24.88 4.73 6.24
C ARG A 139 25.22 3.29 6.64
N ARG A 140 24.36 2.32 6.31
CA ARG A 140 24.58 0.89 6.60
C ARG A 140 25.74 0.27 5.82
N PHE A 141 25.98 0.72 4.59
CA PHE A 141 27.16 0.28 3.82
C PHE A 141 28.47 0.81 4.41
N GLN A 142 28.47 2.00 5.03
CA GLN A 142 29.65 2.53 5.73
C GLN A 142 29.96 1.76 7.01
N GLU A 143 28.94 1.28 7.74
CA GLU A 143 29.12 0.48 8.96
C GLU A 143 29.70 -0.93 8.66
N MET A 144 29.28 -1.57 7.56
CA MET A 144 29.85 -2.86 7.13
C MET A 144 31.30 -2.75 6.65
N SER A 145 31.67 -1.64 6.00
CA SER A 145 33.05 -1.39 5.58
C SER A 145 34.00 -1.22 6.77
N LYS A 146 33.52 -0.65 7.89
CA LYS A 146 34.33 -0.44 9.10
C LYS A 146 34.53 -1.71 9.93
N SER A 147 33.58 -2.65 9.88
CA SER A 147 33.67 -3.93 10.62
C SER A 147 34.61 -4.95 9.98
N SER A 148 34.99 -4.79 8.71
CA SER A 148 35.92 -5.69 8.01
C SER A 148 37.38 -5.23 8.04
N SER A 149 37.68 -4.04 8.56
CA SER A 149 39.03 -3.45 8.59
C SER A 149 39.71 -3.51 9.97
N GLY A 150 39.11 -4.19 10.94
CA GLY A 150 39.61 -4.27 12.32
C GLY A 150 39.86 -5.68 12.84
N LYS A 151 40.05 -6.66 11.94
CA LYS A 151 40.29 -8.07 12.31
C LYS A 151 41.63 -8.66 11.87
N ASP A 152 42.50 -7.86 11.27
CA ASP A 152 43.88 -8.26 10.97
C ASP A 152 44.81 -7.19 11.55
N HIS A 153 45.31 -7.42 12.77
CA HIS A 153 46.72 -7.71 13.02
C HIS A 153 46.99 -7.84 14.54
N PRO A 154 47.84 -8.81 14.94
CA PRO A 154 48.12 -9.21 16.32
C PRO A 154 48.96 -8.22 17.13
#